data_AF-A0A7W1CGB2-F1
#
_entry.id   AF-A0A7W1CGB2-F1
#
_cell.length_a   1.000
_cell.length_b   1.000
_cell.length_c   1.000
_cell.angle_alpha   90.00
_cell.angle_beta   90.00
_cell.angle_gamma   90.00
#
_symmetry.space_group_name_H-M   'P 1'
#
loop_
_entity.id
_entity.type
_entity.pdbx_description
1 polymer ?
#
loop_
_entity_poly.entity_id
_entity_poly.type
_entity_poly.pdbx_seq_one_letter_code
_entity_poly.pdbx_strand_id
1 'polypeptide(L)'
;MSLTPVQRRLKQKNKNIQLLVVEGYRTPEYQELYYLQELCLQSRLNPKLDFAQIVENVHRFVALPSVAGHPTGGAVDVSLAINGCEVAMGGKIADFAIPELLPTFSALVTSEQGAWRLLLHDAMISEGFAPFYGEWWHFSFGDREWAAYYRLSESF
;
A
#
# COMPACT_ATOMS: atom_id res chain seq x y z
N MET A 1 0.71 2.82 16.65
CA MET A 1 0.53 3.58 15.39
C MET A 1 -0.70 4.50 15.52
N SER A 2 -0.61 5.78 15.17
CA SER A 2 -1.78 6.69 15.13
C SER A 2 -1.81 7.47 13.83
N LEU A 3 -2.95 7.45 13.13
CA LEU A 3 -3.19 8.21 11.90
C LEU A 3 -3.74 9.63 12.16
N THR A 4 -4.02 9.97 13.43
CA THR A 4 -4.55 11.29 13.80
C THR A 4 -3.61 12.44 13.40
N PRO A 5 -2.28 12.34 13.56
CA PRO A 5 -1.37 13.39 13.09
C PRO A 5 -1.42 13.60 11.57
N VAL A 6 -1.48 12.51 10.79
CA VAL A 6 -1.62 12.55 9.33
C VAL A 6 -2.89 13.31 8.94
N GLN A 7 -4.03 12.94 9.53
CA GLN A 7 -5.30 13.63 9.29
C GLN A 7 -5.25 15.12 9.67
N ARG A 8 -4.56 15.47 10.76
CA ARG A 8 -4.40 16.87 11.18
C ARG A 8 -3.61 17.66 10.14
N ARG A 9 -2.54 17.09 9.59
CA ARG A 9 -1.72 17.70 8.53
C ARG A 9 -2.51 17.90 7.24
N LEU A 10 -3.28 16.90 6.81
CA LEU A 10 -4.16 17.03 5.64
C LEU A 10 -5.17 18.19 5.82
N LYS A 11 -5.74 18.33 7.04
CA LYS A 11 -6.67 19.43 7.36
C LYS A 11 -6.03 20.81 7.37
N GLN A 12 -4.72 20.92 7.62
CA GLN A 12 -4.01 22.20 7.49
C GLN A 12 -3.90 22.65 6.03
N LYS A 13 -3.86 21.71 5.07
CA LYS A 13 -3.89 22.01 3.64
C LYS A 13 -5.30 22.35 3.17
N ASN A 14 -6.28 21.56 3.60
CA ASN A 14 -7.69 21.82 3.34
C ASN A 14 -8.55 21.09 4.40
N LYS A 15 -9.34 21.85 5.14
CA LYS A 15 -10.18 21.35 6.25
C LYS A 15 -11.19 20.26 5.84
N ASN A 16 -11.51 20.19 4.54
CA ASN A 16 -12.46 19.24 3.97
C ASN A 16 -11.81 17.91 3.55
N ILE A 17 -10.49 17.78 3.62
CA ILE A 17 -9.81 16.53 3.28
C ILE A 17 -9.91 15.54 4.46
N GLN A 18 -10.26 14.30 4.14
CA GLN A 18 -10.23 13.17 5.04
C GLN A 18 -9.22 12.12 4.57
N LEU A 19 -8.51 11.52 5.52
CA LEU A 19 -7.79 10.27 5.30
C LEU A 19 -8.81 9.14 5.36
N LEU A 20 -8.88 8.34 4.30
CA LEU A 20 -9.71 7.15 4.24
C LEU A 20 -8.84 5.93 4.56
N VAL A 21 -9.20 5.18 5.60
CA VAL A 21 -8.55 3.90 5.92
C VAL A 21 -9.35 2.79 5.24
N VAL A 22 -8.69 2.04 4.36
CA VAL A 22 -9.32 0.95 3.60
C VAL A 22 -9.02 -0.39 4.25
N GLU A 23 -7.76 -0.64 4.60
CA GLU A 23 -7.36 -1.85 5.31
C GLU A 23 -6.26 -1.56 6.33
N GLY A 24 -6.30 -2.28 7.45
CA GLY A 24 -5.30 -2.23 8.52
C GLY A 24 -4.87 -3.64 8.88
N TYR A 25 -5.21 -4.12 10.07
CA TYR A 25 -4.93 -5.50 10.45
C TYR A 25 -5.71 -6.51 9.58
N ARG A 26 -4.98 -7.47 9.00
CA ARG A 26 -5.50 -8.66 8.31
C ARG A 26 -4.98 -9.88 9.06
N THR A 27 -5.84 -10.83 9.41
CA THR A 27 -5.38 -12.00 10.18
C THR A 27 -4.33 -12.82 9.39
N PRO A 28 -3.39 -13.50 10.06
CA PRO A 28 -2.45 -14.41 9.40
C PRO A 28 -3.13 -15.44 8.47
N GLU A 29 -4.27 -16.00 8.88
CA GLU A 29 -4.99 -17.02 8.11
C GLU A 29 -5.54 -16.45 6.80
N TYR A 30 -6.14 -15.25 6.85
CA TYR A 30 -6.56 -14.54 5.64
C TYR A 30 -5.37 -14.15 4.75
N GLN A 31 -4.23 -13.74 5.31
CA GLN A 31 -3.03 -13.45 4.50
C GLN A 31 -2.53 -14.71 3.79
N GLU A 32 -2.47 -15.84 4.48
CA GLU A 32 -2.05 -17.11 3.91
C GLU A 32 -3.00 -17.58 2.81
N LEU A 33 -4.31 -17.52 3.07
CA LEU A 33 -5.32 -17.85 2.07
C LEU A 33 -5.18 -16.98 0.81
N TYR A 34 -5.01 -15.67 0.99
CA TYR A 34 -4.91 -14.74 -0.14
C TYR A 34 -3.63 -14.97 -0.95
N TYR A 35 -2.51 -15.21 -0.27
CA TYR A 35 -1.24 -15.58 -0.90
C TYR A 35 -1.37 -16.88 -1.72
N LEU A 36 -2.00 -17.92 -1.15
CA LEU A 36 -2.17 -19.21 -1.84
C LEU A 36 -3.08 -19.10 -3.07
N GLN A 37 -4.14 -18.28 -3.00
CA GLN A 37 -5.01 -18.01 -4.14
C GLN A 37 -4.25 -17.36 -5.28
N GLU A 38 -3.42 -16.36 -4.97
CA GLU A 38 -2.61 -15.66 -5.97
C GLU A 38 -1.51 -16.57 -6.53
N LEU A 39 -0.88 -17.38 -5.68
CA LEU A 39 0.10 -18.39 -6.09
C LEU A 39 -0.50 -19.37 -7.11
N CYS A 40 -1.71 -19.88 -6.86
CA CYS A 40 -2.41 -20.74 -7.81
C CYS A 40 -2.76 -20.00 -9.11
N LEU A 41 -3.17 -18.73 -9.04
CA LEU A 41 -3.47 -17.93 -10.22
C LEU A 41 -2.22 -17.72 -11.08
N GLN A 42 -1.14 -17.22 -10.50
CA GLN A 42 0.11 -16.92 -11.21
C GLN A 42 0.75 -18.18 -11.79
N SER A 43 0.67 -19.31 -11.09
CA SER A 43 1.13 -20.61 -11.61
C SER A 43 0.38 -21.04 -12.88
N ARG A 44 -0.94 -20.77 -12.94
CA ARG A 44 -1.77 -21.09 -14.12
C ARG A 44 -1.53 -20.12 -15.27
N LEU A 45 -1.38 -18.84 -14.99
CA LEU A 45 -1.16 -17.80 -16.00
C LEU A 45 0.24 -17.87 -16.62
N ASN A 46 1.24 -18.34 -15.85
CA ASN A 46 2.64 -18.32 -16.25
C ASN A 46 3.29 -19.72 -16.20
N PRO A 47 2.79 -20.72 -16.94
CA PRO A 47 3.23 -22.13 -16.81
C PRO A 47 4.67 -22.38 -17.24
N LYS A 48 5.36 -21.39 -17.83
CA LYS A 48 6.76 -21.47 -18.25
C LYS A 48 7.74 -20.97 -17.19
N LEU A 49 7.25 -20.27 -16.17
CA LEU A 49 8.09 -19.77 -15.09
C LEU A 49 8.39 -20.90 -14.11
N ASP A 50 9.58 -20.87 -13.52
CA ASP A 50 9.90 -21.74 -12.40
C ASP A 50 9.21 -21.27 -11.11
N PHE A 51 9.28 -22.08 -10.06
CA PHE A 51 8.62 -21.78 -8.79
C PHE A 51 9.15 -20.50 -8.14
N ALA A 52 10.45 -20.21 -8.24
CA ALA A 52 11.05 -19.02 -7.63
C ALA A 52 10.55 -17.75 -8.32
N GLN A 53 10.48 -17.77 -9.66
CA GLN A 53 9.91 -16.70 -10.47
C GLN A 53 8.42 -16.50 -10.20
N ILE A 54 7.65 -17.58 -10.01
CA ILE A 54 6.23 -17.49 -9.64
C ILE A 54 6.11 -16.82 -8.26
N VAL A 55 6.89 -17.23 -7.27
CA VAL A 55 6.87 -16.64 -5.92
C VAL A 55 7.22 -15.15 -5.98
N GLU A 56 8.23 -14.77 -6.75
CA GLU A 56 8.59 -13.36 -6.95
C GLU A 56 7.45 -12.57 -7.60
N ASN A 57 6.80 -13.14 -8.62
CA ASN A 57 5.66 -12.50 -9.27
C ASN A 57 4.47 -12.34 -8.32
N VAL A 58 4.12 -13.37 -7.56
CA VAL A 58 3.05 -13.30 -6.55
C VAL A 58 3.34 -12.20 -5.53
N HIS A 59 4.61 -12.04 -5.13
CA HIS A 59 5.01 -11.02 -4.16
C HIS A 59 4.71 -9.59 -4.62
N ARG A 60 4.53 -9.35 -5.92
CA ARG A 60 4.14 -8.05 -6.49
C ARG A 60 2.66 -7.72 -6.34
N PHE A 61 1.84 -8.72 -5.98
CA PHE A 61 0.40 -8.58 -5.76
C PHE A 61 0.02 -8.81 -4.30
N VAL A 62 0.65 -9.80 -3.66
CA VAL A 62 0.38 -10.19 -2.28
C VAL A 62 1.70 -10.52 -1.59
N ALA A 63 2.01 -9.79 -0.52
CA ALA A 63 3.20 -10.05 0.28
C ALA A 63 3.27 -11.50 0.77
N LEU A 64 4.48 -12.06 0.80
CA LEU A 64 4.76 -13.37 1.38
C LEU A 64 4.29 -13.39 2.85
N PRO A 65 3.57 -14.43 3.32
CA PRO A 65 3.05 -14.45 4.69
C PRO A 65 4.14 -14.25 5.77
N SER A 66 5.37 -14.70 5.51
CA SER A 66 6.51 -14.57 6.43
C SER A 66 7.04 -13.14 6.60
N VAL A 67 6.63 -12.20 5.74
CA VAL A 67 7.09 -10.79 5.75
C VAL A 67 5.95 -9.78 5.66
N ALA A 68 4.71 -10.21 5.48
CA ALA A 68 3.56 -9.33 5.32
C ALA A 68 3.35 -8.42 6.55
N GLY A 69 3.14 -7.12 6.30
CA GLY A 69 2.93 -6.12 7.36
C GLY A 69 1.51 -6.09 7.93
N HIS A 70 0.47 -6.37 7.14
CA HIS A 70 -0.92 -6.34 7.65
C HIS A 70 -1.18 -7.31 8.82
N PRO A 71 -0.65 -8.56 8.81
CA PRO A 71 -0.75 -9.47 9.96
C PRO A 71 -0.08 -9.00 11.25
N THR A 72 0.85 -8.05 11.20
CA THR A 72 1.46 -7.48 12.41
C THR A 72 0.68 -6.27 12.93
N GLY A 73 -0.28 -5.76 12.15
CA GLY A 73 -0.93 -4.46 12.38
C GLY A 73 -0.02 -3.26 12.06
N GLY A 74 1.15 -3.52 11.49
CA GLY A 74 2.14 -2.51 11.11
C GLY A 74 1.96 -1.96 9.69
N ALA A 75 1.00 -2.45 8.90
CA ALA A 75 0.68 -1.88 7.60
C ALA A 75 -0.73 -1.29 7.55
N VAL A 76 -0.92 -0.32 6.66
CA VAL A 76 -2.20 0.32 6.38
C VAL A 76 -2.32 0.68 4.90
N ASP A 77 -3.49 0.40 4.33
CA ASP A 77 -3.89 0.85 3.01
C ASP A 77 -4.83 2.04 3.15
N VAL A 78 -4.47 3.16 2.52
CA VAL A 78 -5.17 4.44 2.68
C VAL A 78 -5.42 5.14 1.35
N SER A 79 -6.47 5.95 1.34
CA SER A 79 -6.81 6.87 0.26
C SER A 79 -7.18 8.24 0.84
N LEU A 80 -7.58 9.18 -0.02
CA LEU A 80 -8.07 10.50 0.39
C LEU A 80 -9.52 10.69 -0.04
N ALA A 81 -10.28 11.41 0.77
CA ALA A 81 -11.59 11.91 0.42
C ALA A 81 -11.65 13.43 0.59
N ILE A 82 -12.55 14.08 -0.14
CA ILE A 82 -12.91 15.48 0.07
C ILE A 82 -14.42 15.55 0.28
N ASN A 83 -14.85 16.19 1.37
CA ASN A 83 -16.27 16.24 1.76
C ASN A 83 -16.94 14.85 1.84
N GLY A 84 -16.17 13.81 2.20
CA GLY A 84 -16.68 12.44 2.29
C GLY A 84 -16.73 11.66 0.97
N CYS A 85 -16.35 12.27 -0.15
CA CYS A 85 -16.22 11.59 -1.44
C CYS A 85 -14.75 11.26 -1.71
N GLU A 86 -14.44 9.99 -1.98
CA GLU A 86 -13.08 9.59 -2.36
C GLU A 86 -12.60 10.36 -3.60
N VAL A 87 -11.37 10.86 -3.56
CA VAL A 87 -10.77 11.56 -4.69
C VAL A 87 -10.28 10.56 -5.73
N ALA A 88 -10.25 10.96 -7.00
CA ALA A 88 -9.68 10.11 -8.03
C ALA A 88 -8.17 9.98 -7.83
N MET A 89 -7.71 8.78 -7.50
CA MET A 89 -6.30 8.44 -7.35
C MET A 89 -5.68 7.85 -8.62
N GLY A 90 -6.41 7.78 -9.73
CA GLY A 90 -5.91 7.19 -10.99
C GLY A 90 -5.89 5.66 -11.01
N GLY A 91 -6.54 5.01 -10.03
CA GLY A 91 -6.71 3.56 -9.92
C GLY A 91 -7.39 3.26 -8.58
N LYS A 92 -8.09 2.13 -8.47
CA LYS A 92 -8.62 1.66 -7.18
C LYS A 92 -7.52 0.93 -6.42
N ILE A 93 -7.61 0.93 -5.09
CA ILE A 93 -6.78 0.05 -4.25
C ILE A 93 -7.00 -1.40 -4.68
N ALA A 94 -5.91 -2.15 -4.77
CA ALA A 94 -5.88 -3.55 -5.19
C ALA A 94 -6.48 -3.83 -6.58
N ASP A 95 -6.54 -2.84 -7.47
CA ASP A 95 -6.87 -3.04 -8.89
C ASP A 95 -5.58 -3.19 -9.72
N PHE A 96 -5.18 -4.44 -9.90
CA PHE A 96 -3.95 -4.81 -10.61
C PHE A 96 -4.13 -4.99 -12.13
N ALA A 97 -5.26 -4.55 -12.70
CA ALA A 97 -5.53 -4.71 -14.13
C ALA A 97 -4.55 -3.94 -15.04
N ILE A 98 -4.01 -2.82 -14.54
CA ILE A 98 -2.99 -2.00 -15.22
C ILE A 98 -1.84 -1.77 -14.22
N PRO A 99 -0.84 -2.67 -14.17
CA PRO A 99 0.25 -2.60 -13.20
C PRO A 99 1.02 -1.28 -13.21
N GLU A 100 1.09 -0.61 -14.35
CA GLU A 100 1.80 0.67 -14.52
C GLU A 100 1.10 1.84 -13.80
N LEU A 101 -0.16 1.69 -13.38
CA LEU A 101 -0.88 2.68 -12.57
C LEU A 101 -0.63 2.54 -11.07
N LEU A 102 -0.09 1.41 -10.61
CA LEU A 102 0.10 1.12 -9.18
C LEU A 102 1.19 1.99 -8.52
N PRO A 103 2.35 2.25 -9.17
CA PRO A 103 3.43 2.97 -8.53
C PRO A 103 3.03 4.37 -8.06
N THR A 104 3.58 4.78 -6.91
CA THR A 104 3.30 6.11 -6.32
C THR A 104 3.52 7.25 -7.32
N PHE A 105 4.60 7.15 -8.10
CA PHE A 105 5.00 8.14 -9.11
C PHE A 105 4.77 7.65 -10.55
N SER A 106 3.60 7.06 -10.82
CA SER A 106 3.23 6.63 -12.17
C SER A 106 3.15 7.83 -13.14
N ALA A 107 3.66 7.66 -14.37
CA ALA A 107 3.51 8.64 -15.44
C ALA A 107 2.16 8.56 -16.16
N LEU A 108 1.33 7.54 -15.85
CA LEU A 108 0.05 7.30 -16.51
C LEU A 108 -1.14 7.97 -15.82
N VAL A 109 -0.94 8.54 -14.63
CA VAL A 109 -1.98 9.30 -13.93
C VAL A 109 -2.00 10.76 -14.39
N THR A 110 -3.16 11.41 -14.26
CA THR A 110 -3.27 12.84 -14.54
C THR A 110 -2.49 13.66 -13.50
N SER A 111 -2.15 14.91 -13.84
CA SER A 111 -1.48 15.82 -12.89
C SER A 111 -2.26 16.02 -11.59
N GLU A 112 -3.59 16.00 -11.65
CA GLU A 112 -4.45 16.09 -10.47
C GLU A 112 -4.37 14.84 -9.61
N GLN A 113 -4.47 13.65 -10.22
CA GLN A 113 -4.34 12.37 -9.52
C GLN A 113 -2.94 12.22 -8.88
N GLY A 114 -1.89 12.60 -9.61
CA GLY A 114 -0.53 12.64 -9.09
C GLY A 114 -0.37 13.60 -7.91
N ALA A 115 -1.04 14.75 -7.93
CA ALA A 115 -1.03 15.69 -6.81
C ALA A 115 -1.73 15.12 -5.56
N TRP A 116 -2.82 14.36 -5.72
CA TRP A 116 -3.47 13.66 -4.61
C TRP A 116 -2.59 12.57 -4.01
N ARG A 117 -1.94 11.75 -4.86
CA ARG A 117 -0.98 10.73 -4.41
C ARG A 117 0.20 11.35 -3.68
N LEU A 118 0.77 12.44 -4.22
CA LEU A 118 1.89 13.15 -3.59
C LEU A 118 1.49 13.74 -2.24
N LEU A 119 0.30 14.33 -2.14
CA LEU A 119 -0.22 14.85 -0.88
C LEU A 119 -0.37 13.75 0.18
N LEU A 120 -0.92 12.59 -0.22
CA LEU A 120 -1.04 11.43 0.67
C LEU A 120 0.34 10.94 1.12
N HIS A 121 1.23 10.68 0.17
CA HIS A 121 2.61 10.25 0.39
C HIS A 121 3.33 11.17 1.38
N ASP A 122 3.35 12.48 1.11
CA ASP A 122 4.06 13.44 1.94
C ASP A 122 3.45 13.54 3.34
N ALA A 123 2.12 13.44 3.45
CA ALA A 123 1.44 13.48 4.74
C ALA A 123 1.75 12.25 5.60
N MET A 124 1.82 11.06 5.01
CA MET A 124 2.16 9.81 5.69
C MET A 124 3.62 9.82 6.14
N ILE A 125 4.56 10.12 5.23
CA ILE A 125 6.00 10.15 5.55
C ILE A 125 6.34 11.18 6.61
N SER A 126 5.68 12.34 6.59
CA SER A 126 5.89 13.39 7.59
C SER A 126 5.59 12.93 9.02
N GLU A 127 4.80 11.86 9.18
CA GLU A 127 4.45 11.29 10.49
C GLU A 127 5.16 9.94 10.74
N GLY A 128 6.20 9.62 9.95
CA GLY A 128 7.08 8.47 10.18
C GLY A 128 6.63 7.16 9.55
N PHE A 129 5.65 7.18 8.64
CA PHE A 129 5.28 6.00 7.86
C PHE A 129 6.23 5.79 6.68
N ALA A 130 6.57 4.54 6.40
CA ALA A 130 7.32 4.13 5.23
C ALA A 130 6.36 3.84 4.06
N PRO A 131 6.56 4.41 2.86
CA PRO A 131 5.77 4.08 1.69
C PRO A 131 6.24 2.76 1.05
N PHE A 132 5.32 2.05 0.39
CA PHE A 132 5.69 1.06 -0.61
C PHE A 132 5.52 1.64 -2.02
N TYR A 133 6.61 1.95 -2.71
CA TYR A 133 6.52 2.69 -3.98
C TYR A 133 5.84 1.94 -5.13
N GLY A 134 5.68 0.61 -5.02
CA GLY A 134 4.92 -0.20 -5.97
C GLY A 134 3.41 0.01 -5.89
N GLU A 135 2.88 0.45 -4.74
CA GLU A 135 1.46 0.63 -4.49
C GLU A 135 1.21 1.97 -3.82
N TRP A 136 0.60 2.92 -4.52
CA TRP A 136 0.42 4.30 -4.05
C TRP A 136 -0.35 4.44 -2.72
N TRP A 137 -1.06 3.41 -2.28
CA TRP A 137 -1.91 3.40 -1.09
C TRP A 137 -1.27 2.77 0.15
N HIS A 138 -0.19 2.01 0.00
CA HIS A 138 0.32 1.12 1.04
C HIS A 138 1.44 1.78 1.85
N PHE A 139 1.28 1.76 3.18
CA PHE A 139 2.23 2.34 4.11
C PHE A 139 2.48 1.43 5.31
N SER A 140 3.74 1.36 5.72
CA SER A 140 4.19 0.59 6.89
C SER A 140 4.61 1.49 8.05
N PHE A 141 4.46 0.99 9.27
CA PHE A 141 4.88 1.60 10.53
C PHE A 141 5.25 0.51 11.55
N GLY A 142 6.52 0.46 11.95
CA GLY A 142 7.03 -0.49 12.94
C GLY A 142 7.32 -1.89 12.40
N ASP A 143 6.75 -2.29 11.26
CA ASP A 143 7.02 -3.60 10.65
C ASP A 143 8.42 -3.72 9.98
N ARG A 144 8.67 -4.85 9.31
CA ARG A 144 9.95 -5.14 8.65
C ARG A 144 10.22 -4.26 7.44
N GLU A 145 9.18 -3.91 6.67
CA GLU A 145 9.29 -3.01 5.52
C GLU A 145 9.60 -1.58 5.99
N TRP A 146 8.97 -1.14 7.07
CA TRP A 146 9.25 0.12 7.74
C TRP A 146 10.71 0.19 8.22
N ALA A 147 11.18 -0.85 8.92
CA ALA A 147 12.56 -0.91 9.39
C ALA A 147 13.54 -0.90 8.20
N ALA A 148 13.24 -1.64 7.12
CA ALA A 148 14.06 -1.66 5.92
C ALA A 148 14.14 -0.27 5.24
N TYR A 149 13.01 0.42 5.07
CA TYR A 149 12.95 1.76 4.47
C TYR A 149 13.80 2.77 5.24
N TYR A 150 13.68 2.79 6.57
CA TYR A 150 14.45 3.68 7.44
C TYR A 150 15.85 3.17 7.79
N ARG A 151 16.27 2.02 7.22
CA ARG A 151 17.59 1.37 7.45
C ARG A 151 17.87 1.08 8.92
N LEU A 152 16.86 0.58 9.61
CA LEU A 152 16.92 0.16 11.00
C LEU A 152 17.21 -1.35 11.08
N SER A 153 17.87 -1.78 12.16
CA SER A 153 18.20 -3.18 12.37
C SER A 153 17.03 -4.01 12.91
N GLU A 154 16.00 -3.36 13.44
CA GLU A 154 14.89 -3.99 14.14
C GLU A 154 13.55 -3.30 13.81
N SER A 155 12.50 -4.11 13.73
CA SER A 155 11.07 -3.73 13.73
C SER A 155 10.54 -3.78 15.17
N PHE A 156 9.44 -3.08 15.49
CA PHE A 156 8.82 -3.07 16.82
C PHE A 156 7.29 -3.10 16.80
#